data_AF-A0A1W0CJ26-F1
#
_entry.id   AF-A0A1W0CJ26-F1
#
_cell.length_a   1.000
_cell.length_b   1.000
_cell.length_c   1.000
_cell.angle_alpha   90.00
_cell.angle_beta   90.00
_cell.angle_gamma   90.00
#
_symmetry.space_group_name_H-M   'P 1'
#
loop_
_entity.id
_entity.type
_entity.pdbx_description
1 polymer ?
#
loop_
_entity_poly.entity_id
_entity_poly.type
_entity_poly.pdbx_seq_one_letter_code
_entity_poly.pdbx_strand_id
1 'polypeptide(L)'
;MDRIGHLLVTRWERPLAAHLLSLILRLEDMVREQDLNEITGEIQTLSRLLQGWIQQPQTAPSESERYNRLRHHLGLVSQLGMMERKDGLPEIDYDKLLGGDLVTLYLWLPQDVDATPLIQQLSCYGIHAKVIQQAAKLAQALQDMAPEAVVAFTEFAANDPILLLAPTISSICPLILTSPRHDFQARLAAVRAGAGSLLDWPLQAHQLIDQLSFGDLGEKREPLRVLIVEDMESLAGLYSSVLNAQGVETREETQPERVLDMIEQFRPDLILMDMYMPQCSGMELAKVIRQQRLLDGIPVVFLSVEKRQAVQLDALTLGIDGFLTKPVAPEELIVTVINRARRYRKLRSYIINDSLTGLLNHSHLHGQLEYSIQRARRDQRPLSLAMLDLDFFKTINDSHGHPAGDELLINLARFLKERLRSSDLVGRYGGEEFAIVLPSTNQTQARELMDQLRQDFSQIQQRAPDGDFRQTFSVGISSLDTAGSSTELVQQADEMLYRAKANGRNRVETMPG
;
A
#
# COMPACT_ATOMS: atom_id res chain seq x y z
N MET A 1 17.31 1.85 -8.73
CA MET A 1 17.77 0.57 -8.15
C MET A 1 16.88 0.10 -7.00
N ASP A 2 16.22 0.99 -6.24
CA ASP A 2 15.44 0.63 -5.04
C ASP A 2 14.22 -0.25 -5.28
N ARG A 3 13.49 -0.11 -6.39
CA ARG A 3 12.31 -0.96 -6.68
C ARG A 3 12.67 -2.37 -7.14
N ILE A 4 13.73 -2.51 -7.95
CA ILE A 4 14.28 -3.81 -8.37
C ILE A 4 14.95 -4.49 -7.17
N GLY A 5 15.63 -3.72 -6.32
CA GLY A 5 16.08 -4.16 -5.01
C GLY A 5 14.93 -4.70 -4.17
N HIS A 6 13.86 -3.92 -3.99
CA HIS A 6 12.66 -4.29 -3.23
C HIS A 6 11.94 -5.53 -3.79
N LEU A 7 11.88 -5.71 -5.11
CA LEU A 7 11.29 -6.91 -5.72
C LEU A 7 12.18 -8.15 -5.51
N LEU A 8 13.51 -8.00 -5.54
CA LEU A 8 14.46 -9.05 -5.16
C LEU A 8 14.46 -9.36 -3.67
N VAL A 9 14.06 -8.38 -2.84
CA VAL A 9 13.88 -8.48 -1.39
C VAL A 9 12.66 -9.33 -1.02
N THR A 10 11.59 -9.29 -1.81
CA THR A 10 10.35 -10.03 -1.54
C THR A 10 10.30 -11.42 -2.18
N ARG A 11 11.06 -11.63 -3.27
CA ARG A 11 11.19 -12.92 -3.96
C ARG A 11 12.46 -12.95 -4.80
N TRP A 12 13.38 -13.88 -4.53
CA TRP A 12 14.58 -14.03 -5.37
C TRP A 12 14.22 -14.57 -6.76
N GLU A 13 14.18 -13.67 -7.76
CA GLU A 13 13.98 -14.02 -9.17
C GLU A 13 15.26 -13.80 -9.98
N ARG A 14 15.79 -14.87 -10.57
CA ARG A 14 17.05 -14.84 -11.35
C ARG A 14 17.05 -13.80 -12.49
N PRO A 15 15.96 -13.59 -13.25
CA PRO A 15 15.90 -12.55 -14.29
C PRO A 15 16.02 -11.13 -13.71
N LEU A 16 15.36 -10.88 -12.58
CA LEU A 16 15.39 -9.60 -11.87
C LEU A 16 16.78 -9.31 -11.29
N ALA A 17 17.47 -10.34 -10.79
CA ALA A 17 18.84 -10.25 -10.28
C ALA A 17 19.84 -9.94 -11.40
N ALA A 18 19.67 -10.56 -12.57
CA ALA A 18 20.47 -10.27 -13.76
C ALA A 18 20.24 -8.83 -14.26
N HIS A 19 18.99 -8.34 -14.19
CA HIS A 19 18.67 -6.96 -14.52
C HIS A 19 19.31 -5.96 -13.54
N LEU A 20 19.24 -6.22 -12.22
CA LEU A 20 19.91 -5.39 -11.22
C LEU A 20 21.43 -5.36 -11.46
N LEU A 21 22.04 -6.52 -11.70
CA LEU A 21 23.47 -6.62 -12.03
C LEU A 21 23.83 -5.79 -13.27
N SER A 22 22.99 -5.78 -14.30
CA SER A 22 23.22 -4.95 -15.50
C SER A 22 23.17 -3.44 -15.21
N LEU A 23 22.35 -3.00 -14.26
CA LEU A 23 22.30 -1.60 -13.83
C LEU A 23 23.53 -1.23 -13.02
N ILE A 24 24.00 -2.12 -12.16
CA ILE A 24 25.20 -1.92 -11.33
C ILE A 24 26.46 -1.87 -12.19
N LEU A 25 26.61 -2.75 -13.19
CA LEU A 25 27.74 -2.73 -14.11
C LEU A 25 27.77 -1.45 -14.95
N ARG A 26 26.60 -0.92 -15.35
CA ARG A 26 26.51 0.38 -16.03
C ARG A 26 26.89 1.54 -15.11
N LEU A 27 26.47 1.48 -13.85
CA LEU A 27 26.88 2.45 -12.83
C LEU A 27 28.40 2.39 -12.59
N GLU A 28 28.98 1.18 -12.59
CA GLU A 28 30.43 0.97 -12.45
C GLU A 28 31.22 1.65 -13.57
N ASP A 29 30.78 1.48 -14.83
CA ASP A 29 31.43 2.13 -15.97
C ASP A 29 31.32 3.67 -15.88
N MET A 30 30.18 4.21 -15.45
CA MET A 30 29.99 5.67 -15.27
C MET A 30 30.87 6.26 -14.16
N VAL A 31 31.01 5.56 -13.04
CA VAL A 31 31.78 6.02 -11.88
C VAL A 31 33.29 5.88 -12.14
N ARG A 32 33.72 4.87 -12.90
CA ARG A 32 35.12 4.67 -13.32
C ARG A 32 35.63 5.81 -14.21
N GLU A 33 34.76 6.46 -14.97
CA GLU A 33 35.10 7.64 -15.79
C GLU A 33 35.31 8.92 -14.97
N GLN A 34 34.88 8.93 -13.69
CA GLN A 34 34.90 10.11 -12.81
C GLN A 34 35.90 9.99 -11.64
N ASP A 35 36.70 8.92 -11.59
CA ASP A 35 37.77 8.67 -10.61
C ASP A 35 37.31 8.63 -9.12
N LEU A 36 36.04 8.25 -8.89
CA LEU A 36 35.41 8.15 -7.57
C LEU A 36 35.70 6.76 -6.95
N ASN A 37 36.90 6.63 -6.37
CA ASN A 37 37.45 5.34 -5.95
C ASN A 37 36.67 4.64 -4.83
N GLU A 38 36.03 5.38 -3.92
CA GLU A 38 35.26 4.80 -2.80
C GLU A 38 33.92 4.22 -3.27
N ILE A 39 33.19 4.95 -4.13
CA ILE A 39 31.95 4.45 -4.75
C ILE A 39 32.24 3.25 -5.64
N THR A 40 33.32 3.29 -6.42
CA THR A 40 33.73 2.19 -7.31
C THR A 40 33.94 0.88 -6.54
N GLY A 41 34.57 0.95 -5.36
CA GLY A 41 34.81 -0.24 -4.53
C GLY A 41 33.53 -0.90 -4.02
N GLU A 42 32.52 -0.11 -3.63
CA GLU A 42 31.23 -0.62 -3.17
C GLU A 42 30.40 -1.20 -4.34
N ILE A 43 30.40 -0.54 -5.49
CA ILE A 43 29.74 -1.03 -6.71
C ILE A 43 30.34 -2.38 -7.15
N GLN A 44 31.67 -2.51 -7.14
CA GLN A 44 32.36 -3.76 -7.46
C GLN A 44 32.05 -4.90 -6.49
N THR A 45 31.85 -4.57 -5.22
CA THR A 45 31.46 -5.54 -4.19
C THR A 45 30.04 -6.04 -4.44
N LEU A 46 29.13 -5.12 -4.78
CA LEU A 46 27.73 -5.41 -5.08
C LEU A 46 27.58 -6.26 -6.36
N SER A 47 28.36 -5.92 -7.40
CA SER A 47 28.46 -6.68 -8.66
C SER A 47 28.94 -8.13 -8.42
N ARG A 48 30.02 -8.32 -7.65
CA ARG A 48 30.55 -9.65 -7.30
C ARG A 48 29.55 -10.50 -6.51
N LEU A 49 28.86 -9.91 -5.53
CA LEU A 49 27.84 -10.62 -4.74
C LEU A 49 26.70 -11.14 -5.63
N LEU A 50 26.15 -10.27 -6.48
CA LEU A 50 25.06 -10.65 -7.39
C LEU A 50 25.50 -11.68 -8.43
N GLN A 51 26.69 -11.53 -9.02
CA GLN A 51 27.26 -12.52 -9.94
C GLN A 51 27.41 -13.89 -9.26
N GLY A 52 27.93 -13.92 -8.02
CA GLY A 52 28.07 -15.14 -7.25
C GLY A 52 26.73 -15.84 -7.01
N TRP A 53 25.70 -15.10 -6.58
CA TRP A 53 24.38 -15.67 -6.32
C TRP A 53 23.63 -16.12 -7.59
N ILE A 54 23.87 -15.46 -8.73
CA ILE A 54 23.28 -15.83 -10.03
C ILE A 54 23.94 -17.08 -10.60
N GLN A 55 25.26 -17.24 -10.41
CA GLN A 55 26.04 -18.37 -10.95
C GLN A 55 25.95 -19.61 -10.06
N GLN A 56 25.91 -19.45 -8.73
CA GLN A 56 25.87 -20.55 -7.77
C GLN A 56 24.70 -20.39 -6.77
N PRO A 57 23.44 -20.57 -7.20
CA PRO A 57 22.27 -20.34 -6.34
C PRO A 57 22.20 -21.28 -5.12
N GLN A 58 22.90 -22.42 -5.13
CA GLN A 58 22.93 -23.38 -4.03
C GLN A 58 23.87 -22.96 -2.88
N THR A 59 24.83 -22.06 -3.15
CA THR A 59 25.76 -21.51 -2.15
C THR A 59 25.37 -20.10 -1.72
N ALA A 60 24.28 -19.57 -2.28
CA ALA A 60 23.72 -18.28 -1.92
C ALA A 60 23.21 -18.32 -0.47
N PRO A 61 23.49 -17.28 0.34
CA PRO A 61 23.03 -17.22 1.71
C PRO A 61 21.50 -17.10 1.78
N SER A 62 20.94 -17.24 2.97
CA SER A 62 19.49 -17.14 3.20
C SER A 62 18.90 -15.86 2.61
N GLU A 63 17.60 -15.86 2.29
CA GLU A 63 16.92 -14.69 1.73
C GLU A 63 17.08 -13.44 2.60
N SER A 64 16.97 -13.58 3.92
CA SER A 64 17.21 -12.51 4.90
C SER A 64 18.65 -11.97 4.88
N GLU A 65 19.64 -12.83 4.62
CA GLU A 65 21.03 -12.41 4.57
C GLU A 65 21.42 -11.78 3.23
N ARG A 66 20.87 -12.26 2.11
CA ARG A 66 20.96 -11.57 0.81
C ARG A 66 20.31 -10.20 0.88
N TYR A 67 19.17 -10.10 1.56
CA TYR A 67 18.46 -8.85 1.84
C TYR A 67 19.34 -7.84 2.58
N ASN A 68 19.90 -8.22 3.72
CA ASN A 68 20.72 -7.32 4.54
C ASN A 68 21.98 -6.85 3.79
N ARG A 69 22.62 -7.74 3.02
CA ARG A 69 23.82 -7.42 2.22
C ARG A 69 23.49 -6.47 1.07
N LEU A 70 22.40 -6.70 0.31
CA LEU A 70 21.99 -5.79 -0.76
C LEU A 70 21.61 -4.41 -0.24
N ARG A 71 20.80 -4.36 0.83
CA ARG A 71 20.39 -3.10 1.45
C ARG A 71 21.58 -2.31 1.99
N HIS A 72 22.54 -3.00 2.61
CA HIS A 72 23.76 -2.38 3.14
C HIS A 72 24.59 -1.72 2.03
N HIS A 73 24.97 -2.48 0.99
CA HIS A 73 25.83 -1.95 -0.07
C HIS A 73 25.11 -0.91 -0.96
N LEU A 74 23.81 -1.07 -1.25
CA LEU A 74 23.03 -0.03 -1.96
C LEU A 74 22.92 1.26 -1.12
N GLY A 75 22.75 1.12 0.20
CA GLY A 75 22.75 2.24 1.12
C GLY A 75 24.08 2.99 1.15
N LEU A 76 25.20 2.27 1.16
CA LEU A 76 26.55 2.86 1.12
C LEU A 76 26.82 3.57 -0.22
N VAL A 77 26.47 2.97 -1.36
CA VAL A 77 26.60 3.60 -2.68
C VAL A 77 25.78 4.89 -2.75
N SER A 78 24.57 4.91 -2.18
CA SER A 78 23.74 6.11 -2.11
C SER A 78 24.34 7.19 -1.20
N GLN A 79 24.82 6.82 -0.02
CA GLN A 79 25.45 7.75 0.93
C GLN A 79 26.74 8.36 0.39
N LEU A 80 27.63 7.54 -0.18
CA LEU A 80 28.88 8.00 -0.78
C LEU A 80 28.61 8.91 -1.98
N GLY A 81 27.63 8.57 -2.82
CA GLY A 81 27.17 9.43 -3.92
C GLY A 81 26.56 10.76 -3.48
N MET A 82 26.03 10.85 -2.25
CA MET A 82 25.57 12.11 -1.66
C MET A 82 26.71 12.93 -1.05
N MET A 83 27.75 12.28 -0.51
CA MET A 83 28.91 12.94 0.10
C MET A 83 29.85 13.59 -0.92
N GLU A 84 29.98 13.01 -2.12
CA GLU A 84 30.85 13.54 -3.19
C GLU A 84 30.24 14.71 -3.99
N ARG A 85 29.10 15.27 -3.55
CA ARG A 85 28.50 16.51 -4.10
C ARG A 85 29.29 17.77 -3.74
N LYS A 86 30.57 17.84 -4.14
CA LYS A 86 31.32 19.10 -4.22
C LYS A 86 31.58 19.43 -5.68
N ASP A 87 30.80 20.38 -6.18
CA ASP A 87 30.98 21.16 -7.39
C ASP A 87 31.21 20.39 -8.70
N GLY A 88 30.16 20.34 -9.54
CA GLY A 88 30.33 20.24 -10.99
C GLY A 88 29.98 18.93 -11.68
N LEU A 89 29.24 18.02 -11.04
CA LEU A 89 28.61 16.91 -11.76
C LEU A 89 27.29 17.37 -12.39
N PRO A 90 27.01 17.06 -13.66
CA PRO A 90 25.74 17.40 -14.30
C PRO A 90 24.61 16.77 -13.50
N GLU A 91 23.52 17.51 -13.35
CA GLU A 91 22.29 17.06 -12.70
C GLU A 91 21.92 15.69 -13.28
N ILE A 92 22.13 14.64 -12.49
CA ILE A 92 21.80 13.29 -12.92
C ILE A 92 20.28 13.21 -12.93
N ASP A 93 19.73 13.27 -14.14
CA ASP A 93 18.33 13.02 -14.41
C ASP A 93 18.02 11.55 -14.05
N TYR A 94 17.58 11.35 -12.80
CA TYR A 94 17.22 10.03 -12.28
C TYR A 94 16.14 9.35 -13.13
N ASP A 95 15.33 10.11 -13.89
CA ASP A 95 14.33 9.56 -14.83
C ASP A 95 14.99 8.88 -16.03
N LYS A 96 16.19 9.32 -16.45
CA LYS A 96 16.97 8.67 -17.51
C LYS A 96 17.69 7.41 -17.05
N LEU A 97 18.17 7.37 -15.80
CA LEU A 97 18.92 6.24 -15.24
C LEU A 97 18.02 5.05 -14.88
N LEU A 98 16.72 5.29 -14.66
CA LEU A 98 15.73 4.26 -14.40
C LEU A 98 15.26 3.52 -15.65
N GLY A 99 15.64 3.95 -16.87
CA GLY A 99 15.49 3.16 -18.08
C GLY A 99 14.14 2.47 -18.24
N GLY A 100 13.07 3.25 -18.42
CA GLY A 100 11.76 2.77 -18.89
C GLY A 100 10.85 2.21 -17.79
N ASP A 101 9.61 2.68 -17.84
CA ASP A 101 8.42 2.19 -17.10
C ASP A 101 8.35 2.55 -15.63
N LEU A 102 8.08 3.82 -15.35
CA LEU A 102 7.34 4.16 -14.14
C LEU A 102 6.53 5.47 -14.24
N VAL A 103 6.13 5.95 -15.43
CA VAL A 103 5.05 6.95 -15.46
C VAL A 103 3.72 6.23 -15.28
N THR A 104 3.19 6.29 -14.07
CA THR A 104 1.94 5.62 -13.70
C THR A 104 0.73 6.37 -14.27
N LEU A 105 0.78 7.71 -14.33
CA LEU A 105 -0.37 8.54 -14.72
C LEU A 105 0.00 9.74 -15.58
N TYR A 106 -0.87 10.08 -16.53
CA TYR A 106 -0.89 11.41 -17.14
C TYR A 106 -2.02 12.25 -16.56
N LEU A 107 -1.71 13.47 -16.14
CA LEU A 107 -2.66 14.44 -15.58
C LEU A 107 -2.90 15.57 -16.57
N TRP A 108 -4.13 15.73 -17.03
CA TRP A 108 -4.60 16.86 -17.80
C TRP A 108 -5.42 17.77 -16.88
N LEU A 109 -4.83 18.85 -16.40
CA LEU A 109 -5.45 19.77 -15.42
C LEU A 109 -5.54 21.19 -16.00
N PRO A 110 -6.40 22.07 -15.45
CA PRO A 110 -6.42 23.48 -15.83
C PRO A 110 -5.04 24.12 -15.69
N GLN A 111 -4.72 25.09 -16.57
CA GLN A 111 -3.38 25.67 -16.65
C GLN A 111 -3.00 26.50 -15.41
N ASP A 112 -4.00 27.02 -14.70
CA ASP A 112 -3.89 27.87 -13.52
C ASP A 112 -3.74 27.08 -12.21
N VAL A 113 -3.74 25.75 -12.26
CA VAL A 113 -3.73 24.89 -11.08
C VAL A 113 -2.34 24.33 -10.82
N ASP A 114 -1.83 24.55 -9.60
CA ASP A 114 -0.63 23.88 -9.12
C ASP A 114 -0.94 22.41 -8.77
N ALA A 115 -0.41 21.50 -9.59
CA ALA A 115 -0.56 20.06 -9.41
C ALA A 115 0.49 19.46 -8.46
N THR A 116 1.47 20.24 -8.02
CA THR A 116 2.61 19.77 -7.21
C THR A 116 2.15 19.04 -5.94
N PRO A 117 1.20 19.58 -5.14
CA PRO A 117 0.70 18.89 -3.96
C PRO A 117 0.12 17.52 -4.31
N LEU A 118 -0.78 17.45 -5.31
CA LEU A 118 -1.41 16.20 -5.75
C LEU A 118 -0.36 15.16 -6.20
N ILE A 119 0.64 15.56 -6.99
CA ILE A 119 1.69 14.66 -7.47
C ILE A 119 2.50 14.10 -6.29
N GLN A 120 2.83 14.95 -5.31
CA GLN A 120 3.47 14.48 -4.08
C GLN A 120 2.54 13.51 -3.35
N GLN A 121 1.28 13.84 -3.09
CA GLN A 121 0.35 12.93 -2.41
C GLN A 121 0.27 11.56 -3.12
N LEU A 122 0.26 11.52 -4.45
CA LEU A 122 0.29 10.29 -5.24
C LEU A 122 1.60 9.51 -5.11
N SER A 123 2.76 10.18 -5.05
CA SER A 123 4.06 9.51 -4.85
C SER A 123 4.15 8.78 -3.50
N CYS A 124 3.33 9.19 -2.53
CA CYS A 124 3.12 8.53 -1.24
C CYS A 124 2.62 7.08 -1.36
N TYR A 125 1.95 6.81 -2.47
CA TYR A 125 1.46 5.50 -2.82
C TYR A 125 2.33 4.87 -3.92
N GLY A 126 3.53 5.39 -4.19
CA GLY A 126 4.39 4.93 -5.29
C GLY A 126 3.76 5.14 -6.67
N ILE A 127 2.87 6.13 -6.81
CA ILE A 127 2.26 6.51 -8.08
C ILE A 127 3.02 7.73 -8.60
N HIS A 128 3.60 7.62 -9.80
CA HIS A 128 4.25 8.76 -10.45
C HIS A 128 3.30 9.35 -11.48
N ALA A 129 3.14 10.67 -11.45
CA ALA A 129 2.20 11.38 -12.30
C ALA A 129 2.92 12.48 -13.09
N LYS A 130 2.58 12.62 -14.38
CA LYS A 130 3.13 13.64 -15.27
C LYS A 130 2.01 14.55 -15.77
N VAL A 131 2.17 15.86 -15.60
CA VAL A 131 1.20 16.84 -16.06
C VAL A 131 1.42 17.14 -17.55
N ILE A 132 0.34 17.08 -18.33
CA ILE A 132 0.34 17.40 -19.77
C ILE A 132 -0.85 18.30 -20.05
N GLN A 133 -0.57 19.53 -20.51
CA GLN A 133 -1.58 20.58 -20.73
C GLN A 133 -1.88 20.86 -22.21
N GLN A 134 -1.34 20.07 -23.13
CA GLN A 134 -1.49 20.26 -24.58
C GLN A 134 -1.89 18.97 -25.28
N ALA A 135 -2.97 19.02 -26.07
CA ALA A 135 -3.62 17.84 -26.65
C ALA A 135 -2.66 17.06 -27.56
N ALA A 136 -1.91 17.79 -28.39
CA ALA A 136 -0.88 17.21 -29.25
C ALA A 136 0.23 16.51 -28.44
N LYS A 137 0.66 17.10 -27.32
CA LYS A 137 1.68 16.48 -26.45
C LYS A 137 1.14 15.25 -25.71
N LEU A 138 -0.14 15.24 -25.32
CA LEU A 138 -0.76 14.07 -24.70
C LEU A 138 -0.88 12.94 -25.71
N ALA A 139 -1.35 13.23 -26.93
CA ALA A 139 -1.43 12.25 -28.00
C ALA A 139 -0.05 11.66 -28.34
N GLN A 140 0.99 12.49 -28.39
CA GLN A 140 2.37 12.04 -28.59
C GLN A 140 2.86 11.18 -27.42
N ALA A 141 2.66 11.64 -26.17
CA ALA A 141 3.09 10.89 -24.99
C ALA A 141 2.44 9.50 -24.90
N LEU A 142 1.16 9.38 -25.27
CA LEU A 142 0.45 8.09 -25.33
C LEU A 142 1.01 7.13 -26.40
N GLN A 143 1.61 7.66 -27.48
CA GLN A 143 2.30 6.85 -28.49
C GLN A 143 3.68 6.42 -28.01
N ASP A 144 4.37 7.29 -27.26
CA ASP A 144 5.71 7.03 -26.74
C ASP A 144 5.71 6.00 -25.59
N MET A 145 4.73 6.09 -24.68
CA MET A 145 4.60 5.19 -23.53
C MET A 145 3.14 5.14 -23.05
N ALA A 146 2.58 3.92 -22.89
CA ALA A 146 1.24 3.75 -22.35
C ALA A 146 1.25 3.92 -20.82
N PRO A 147 0.53 4.92 -20.25
CA PRO A 147 0.41 5.08 -18.80
C PRO A 147 -0.56 4.05 -18.20
N GLU A 148 -0.57 3.89 -16.87
CA GLU A 148 -1.59 3.05 -16.20
C GLU A 148 -2.98 3.69 -16.25
N ALA A 149 -3.07 5.02 -16.28
CA ALA A 149 -4.29 5.75 -16.60
C ALA A 149 -4.00 7.20 -17.03
N VAL A 150 -4.98 7.83 -17.68
CA VAL A 150 -5.06 9.28 -17.86
C VAL A 150 -6.14 9.84 -16.96
N VAL A 151 -5.80 10.88 -16.20
CA VAL A 151 -6.75 11.66 -15.40
C VAL A 151 -6.92 13.02 -16.04
N ALA A 152 -8.14 13.41 -16.40
CA ALA A 152 -8.35 14.63 -17.15
C ALA A 152 -9.52 15.48 -16.69
N PHE A 153 -9.25 16.77 -16.51
CA PHE A 153 -10.23 17.80 -16.23
C PHE A 153 -11.07 18.12 -17.46
N THR A 154 -12.37 18.25 -17.26
CA THR A 154 -13.32 18.69 -18.30
C THR A 154 -14.49 19.45 -17.69
N GLU A 155 -14.96 20.49 -18.39
CA GLU A 155 -16.23 21.17 -18.11
C GLU A 155 -17.36 20.70 -19.05
N PHE A 156 -17.06 19.72 -19.91
CA PHE A 156 -17.92 19.22 -20.98
C PHE A 156 -18.32 20.30 -21.99
N ALA A 157 -17.39 21.18 -22.34
CA ALA A 157 -17.57 22.15 -23.41
C ALA A 157 -17.66 21.46 -24.79
N ALA A 158 -18.38 22.08 -25.74
CA ALA A 158 -18.64 21.49 -27.05
C ALA A 158 -17.38 21.12 -27.87
N ASN A 159 -16.27 21.83 -27.65
CA ASN A 159 -14.97 21.60 -28.29
C ASN A 159 -13.88 21.24 -27.27
N ASP A 160 -14.25 20.50 -26.22
CA ASP A 160 -13.28 20.08 -25.22
C ASP A 160 -12.23 19.13 -25.85
N PRO A 161 -10.95 19.52 -25.89
CA PRO A 161 -9.90 18.73 -26.52
C PRO A 161 -9.73 17.36 -25.87
N ILE A 162 -10.00 17.21 -24.57
CA ILE A 162 -9.87 15.89 -23.94
C ILE A 162 -10.99 14.95 -24.38
N LEU A 163 -12.22 15.46 -24.53
CA LEU A 163 -13.34 14.63 -24.98
C LEU A 163 -13.18 14.16 -26.43
N LEU A 164 -12.50 14.97 -27.26
CA LEU A 164 -12.11 14.57 -28.62
C LEU A 164 -11.03 13.47 -28.62
N LEU A 165 -10.10 13.51 -27.66
CA LEU A 165 -9.05 12.49 -27.49
C LEU A 165 -9.51 11.25 -26.72
N ALA A 166 -10.63 11.33 -25.99
CA ALA A 166 -11.09 10.29 -25.07
C ALA A 166 -11.22 8.90 -25.72
N PRO A 167 -11.76 8.72 -26.94
CA PRO A 167 -11.81 7.41 -27.59
C PRO A 167 -10.42 6.81 -27.85
N THR A 168 -9.44 7.66 -28.21
CA THR A 168 -8.05 7.25 -28.41
C THR A 168 -7.43 6.86 -27.07
N ILE A 169 -7.64 7.67 -26.03
CA ILE A 169 -7.12 7.39 -24.68
C ILE A 169 -7.66 6.06 -24.18
N SER A 170 -8.99 5.87 -24.16
CA SER A 170 -9.66 4.66 -23.66
C SER A 170 -9.30 3.38 -24.43
N SER A 171 -8.78 3.50 -25.66
CA SER A 171 -8.26 2.36 -26.43
C SER A 171 -6.85 1.92 -26.01
N ILE A 172 -6.08 2.83 -25.40
CA ILE A 172 -4.68 2.62 -24.98
C ILE A 172 -4.63 2.28 -23.50
N CYS A 173 -5.36 3.04 -22.69
CA CYS A 173 -5.32 2.95 -21.24
C CYS A 173 -6.63 3.47 -20.63
N PRO A 174 -6.87 3.18 -19.35
CA PRO A 174 -7.98 3.76 -18.60
C PRO A 174 -8.06 5.30 -18.62
N LEU A 175 -9.27 5.83 -18.82
CA LEU A 175 -9.57 7.26 -18.70
C LEU A 175 -10.39 7.56 -17.44
N ILE A 176 -9.92 8.49 -16.62
CA ILE A 176 -10.62 9.06 -15.46
C ILE A 176 -10.88 10.53 -15.76
N LEU A 177 -12.12 10.98 -15.67
CA LEU A 177 -12.46 12.40 -15.80
C LEU A 177 -12.62 13.04 -14.43
N THR A 178 -12.28 14.33 -14.31
CA THR A 178 -12.59 15.16 -13.13
C THR A 178 -13.30 16.44 -13.57
N SER A 179 -14.32 16.87 -12.82
CA SER A 179 -15.15 18.01 -13.22
C SER A 179 -15.81 18.67 -12.01
N PRO A 180 -16.06 20.00 -12.06
CA PRO A 180 -16.93 20.67 -11.08
C PRO A 180 -18.43 20.36 -11.31
N ARG A 181 -18.77 19.69 -12.43
CA ARG A 181 -20.15 19.30 -12.75
C ARG A 181 -20.42 17.86 -12.33
N HIS A 182 -21.42 17.67 -11.46
CA HIS A 182 -21.82 16.35 -10.96
C HIS A 182 -23.25 15.94 -11.37
N ASP A 183 -23.88 16.72 -12.25
CA ASP A 183 -25.21 16.45 -12.75
C ASP A 183 -25.25 15.15 -13.57
N PHE A 184 -26.46 14.62 -13.76
CA PHE A 184 -26.65 13.39 -14.53
C PHE A 184 -26.09 13.51 -15.96
N GLN A 185 -26.17 14.70 -16.55
CA GLN A 185 -25.68 14.95 -17.92
C GLN A 185 -24.17 14.84 -18.02
N ALA A 186 -23.41 15.45 -17.11
CA ALA A 186 -21.95 15.33 -17.04
C ALA A 186 -21.52 13.87 -16.81
N ARG A 187 -22.19 13.16 -15.89
CA ARG A 187 -21.93 11.74 -15.65
C ARG A 187 -22.18 10.88 -16.89
N LEU A 188 -23.28 11.12 -17.60
CA LEU A 188 -23.59 10.41 -18.85
C LEU A 188 -22.62 10.75 -19.97
N ALA A 189 -22.18 12.02 -20.08
CA ALA A 189 -21.18 12.44 -21.05
C ALA A 189 -19.82 11.78 -20.80
N ALA A 190 -19.41 11.66 -19.54
CA ALA A 190 -18.19 10.95 -19.15
C ALA A 190 -18.22 9.46 -19.58
N VAL A 191 -19.33 8.76 -19.30
CA VAL A 191 -19.51 7.37 -19.73
C VAL A 191 -19.47 7.23 -21.25
N ARG A 192 -20.13 8.14 -21.98
CA ARG A 192 -20.13 8.14 -23.45
C ARG A 192 -18.77 8.43 -24.06
N ALA A 193 -17.93 9.18 -23.35
CA ALA A 193 -16.54 9.41 -23.73
C ALA A 193 -15.63 8.19 -23.46
N GLY A 194 -16.16 7.13 -22.82
CA GLY A 194 -15.40 5.94 -22.47
C GLY A 194 -14.56 6.10 -21.19
N ALA A 195 -14.90 7.08 -20.34
CA ALA A 195 -14.27 7.23 -19.04
C ALA A 195 -14.78 6.17 -18.05
N GLY A 196 -13.87 5.53 -17.32
CA GLY A 196 -14.19 4.55 -16.28
C GLY A 196 -14.76 5.20 -15.01
N SER A 197 -14.52 6.49 -14.78
CA SER A 197 -15.11 7.24 -13.66
C SER A 197 -15.13 8.76 -13.90
N LEU A 198 -15.99 9.45 -13.13
CA LEU A 198 -16.02 10.91 -13.01
C LEU A 198 -15.80 11.28 -11.54
N LEU A 199 -14.65 11.89 -11.26
CA LEU A 199 -14.21 12.38 -9.94
C LEU A 199 -14.55 13.85 -9.75
N ASP A 200 -14.53 14.27 -8.49
CA ASP A 200 -14.86 15.65 -8.15
C ASP A 200 -13.69 16.59 -8.45
N TRP A 201 -14.02 17.87 -8.67
CA TRP A 201 -13.07 18.96 -8.77
C TRP A 201 -13.32 19.98 -7.65
N PRO A 202 -12.30 20.42 -6.88
CA PRO A 202 -10.87 20.10 -7.01
C PRO A 202 -10.55 18.64 -6.69
N LEU A 203 -9.68 18.04 -7.51
CA LEU A 203 -9.34 16.62 -7.44
C LEU A 203 -8.60 16.30 -6.14
N GLN A 204 -9.13 15.34 -5.38
CA GLN A 204 -8.54 14.86 -4.14
C GLN A 204 -7.70 13.61 -4.40
N ALA A 205 -6.46 13.54 -3.88
CA ALA A 205 -5.58 12.40 -4.12
C ALA A 205 -6.20 11.08 -3.68
N HIS A 206 -6.86 11.04 -2.51
CA HIS A 206 -7.49 9.82 -2.00
C HIS A 206 -8.53 9.26 -2.96
N GLN A 207 -9.40 10.10 -3.53
CA GLN A 207 -10.39 9.67 -4.52
C GLN A 207 -9.74 9.05 -5.74
N LEU A 208 -8.65 9.65 -6.22
CA LEU A 208 -7.89 9.13 -7.35
C LEU A 208 -7.19 7.80 -7.01
N ILE A 209 -6.55 7.73 -5.86
CA ILE A 209 -5.88 6.51 -5.35
C ILE A 209 -6.88 5.38 -5.20
N ASP A 210 -8.07 5.65 -4.70
CA ASP A 210 -9.10 4.64 -4.52
C ASP A 210 -9.61 4.11 -5.88
N GLN A 211 -9.74 4.98 -6.89
CA GLN A 211 -10.07 4.53 -8.25
C GLN A 211 -8.94 3.71 -8.88
N LEU A 212 -7.69 4.11 -8.67
CA LEU A 212 -6.53 3.42 -9.24
C LEU A 212 -6.17 2.13 -8.51
N SER A 213 -6.42 2.02 -7.21
CA SER A 213 -6.05 0.86 -6.41
C SER A 213 -7.18 -0.17 -6.34
N PHE A 214 -8.44 0.26 -6.47
CA PHE A 214 -9.60 -0.59 -6.23
C PHE A 214 -10.71 -0.44 -7.28
N GLY A 215 -10.58 0.46 -8.26
CA GLY A 215 -11.42 0.45 -9.46
C GLY A 215 -11.00 -0.64 -10.46
N ASP A 216 -11.64 -0.66 -11.63
CA ASP A 216 -11.32 -1.61 -12.71
C ASP A 216 -9.89 -1.48 -13.28
N LEU A 217 -9.10 -0.54 -12.72
CA LEU A 217 -7.79 -0.11 -13.23
C LEU A 217 -6.62 -0.66 -12.38
N GLY A 218 -6.90 -1.21 -11.19
CA GLY A 218 -5.92 -1.43 -10.12
C GLY A 218 -5.36 -2.84 -9.96
N GLU A 219 -5.14 -3.59 -11.04
CA GLU A 219 -4.72 -4.99 -10.95
C GLU A 219 -3.26 -5.24 -10.52
N LYS A 220 -2.48 -4.21 -10.15
CA LYS A 220 -1.01 -4.36 -9.98
C LYS A 220 -0.44 -4.30 -8.57
N ARG A 221 -1.24 -4.29 -7.49
CA ARG A 221 -0.67 -4.00 -6.15
C ARG A 221 -0.77 -5.07 -5.07
N GLU A 222 -1.80 -5.91 -5.03
CA GLU A 222 -1.78 -7.19 -4.28
C GLU A 222 -2.80 -8.14 -4.93
N PRO A 223 -2.48 -9.43 -5.16
CA PRO A 223 -3.45 -10.38 -5.72
C PRO A 223 -4.69 -10.45 -4.83
N LEU A 224 -5.87 -10.66 -5.43
CA LEU A 224 -7.09 -10.94 -4.66
C LEU A 224 -6.90 -12.22 -3.87
N ARG A 225 -7.33 -12.25 -2.61
CA ARG A 225 -7.17 -13.44 -1.76
C ARG A 225 -8.51 -14.12 -1.57
N VAL A 226 -8.61 -15.39 -1.97
CA VAL A 226 -9.84 -16.17 -1.84
C VAL A 226 -9.57 -17.40 -0.99
N LEU A 227 -10.29 -17.50 0.13
CA LEU A 227 -10.28 -18.71 0.97
C LEU A 227 -11.36 -19.67 0.45
N ILE A 228 -10.97 -20.87 0.07
CA ILE A 228 -11.85 -21.93 -0.42
C ILE A 228 -12.03 -22.93 0.71
N VAL A 229 -13.25 -23.02 1.25
CA VAL A 229 -13.64 -23.95 2.30
C VAL A 229 -14.49 -25.05 1.67
N GLU A 230 -13.88 -26.20 1.43
CA GLU A 230 -14.47 -27.31 0.67
C GLU A 230 -13.89 -28.63 1.21
N ASP A 231 -14.75 -29.62 1.51
CA ASP A 231 -14.32 -30.89 2.09
C ASP A 231 -13.68 -31.84 1.06
N MET A 232 -14.04 -31.70 -0.21
CA MET A 232 -13.43 -32.43 -1.33
C MET A 232 -12.19 -31.72 -1.88
N GLU A 233 -11.01 -32.19 -1.49
CA GLU A 233 -9.69 -31.67 -1.92
C GLU A 233 -9.56 -31.51 -3.45
N SER A 234 -10.03 -32.50 -4.22
CA SER A 234 -9.98 -32.44 -5.70
C SER A 234 -10.80 -31.28 -6.28
N LEU A 235 -11.94 -30.96 -5.68
CA LEU A 235 -12.82 -29.89 -6.13
C LEU A 235 -12.29 -28.52 -5.68
N ALA A 236 -11.77 -28.44 -4.45
CA ALA A 236 -11.05 -27.27 -3.93
C ALA A 236 -9.88 -26.90 -4.85
N GLY A 237 -9.05 -27.88 -5.22
CA GLY A 237 -7.92 -27.71 -6.13
C GLY A 237 -8.32 -27.28 -7.55
N LEU A 238 -9.48 -27.73 -8.06
CA LEU A 238 -10.01 -27.27 -9.34
C LEU A 238 -10.36 -25.78 -9.30
N TYR A 239 -11.14 -25.35 -8.30
CA TYR A 239 -11.52 -23.94 -8.15
C TYR A 239 -10.31 -23.05 -7.91
N SER A 240 -9.37 -23.53 -7.09
CA SER A 240 -8.08 -22.91 -6.83
C SER A 240 -7.29 -22.70 -8.13
N SER A 241 -7.16 -23.72 -8.98
CA SER A 241 -6.47 -23.62 -10.26
C SER A 241 -7.11 -22.59 -11.21
N VAL A 242 -8.45 -22.57 -11.31
CA VAL A 242 -9.19 -21.61 -12.15
C VAL A 242 -8.95 -20.17 -11.70
N LEU A 243 -8.99 -19.91 -10.39
CA LEU A 243 -8.79 -18.57 -9.83
C LEU A 243 -7.34 -18.13 -9.89
N ASN A 244 -6.38 -19.02 -9.59
CA ASN A 244 -4.94 -18.75 -9.68
C ASN A 244 -4.53 -18.36 -11.10
N ALA A 245 -5.15 -18.95 -12.13
CA ALA A 245 -4.91 -18.57 -13.53
C ALA A 245 -5.31 -17.12 -13.85
N GLN A 246 -6.14 -16.49 -13.02
CA GLN A 246 -6.54 -15.07 -13.11
C GLN A 246 -5.73 -14.15 -12.16
N GLY A 247 -4.63 -14.65 -11.57
CA GLY A 247 -3.80 -13.87 -10.64
C GLY A 247 -4.42 -13.66 -9.25
N VAL A 248 -5.44 -14.44 -8.90
CA VAL A 248 -6.01 -14.50 -7.54
C VAL A 248 -5.12 -15.44 -6.73
N GLU A 249 -4.73 -15.06 -5.51
CA GLU A 249 -4.10 -15.95 -4.55
C GLU A 249 -5.18 -16.74 -3.81
N THR A 250 -5.08 -18.07 -3.83
CA THR A 250 -6.05 -18.95 -3.15
C THR A 250 -5.42 -19.70 -1.99
N ARG A 251 -6.24 -19.99 -0.96
CA ARG A 251 -5.93 -21.01 0.04
C ARG A 251 -7.11 -21.95 0.19
N GLU A 252 -6.81 -23.22 0.37
CA GLU A 252 -7.78 -24.30 0.53
C GLU A 252 -7.81 -24.72 2.00
N GLU A 253 -9.01 -24.91 2.55
CA GLU A 253 -9.23 -25.44 3.88
C GLU A 253 -10.35 -26.48 3.83
N THR A 254 -10.06 -27.69 4.32
CA THR A 254 -10.99 -28.83 4.31
C THR A 254 -11.63 -29.06 5.69
N GLN A 255 -11.13 -28.39 6.73
CA GLN A 255 -11.56 -28.54 8.12
C GLN A 255 -12.23 -27.25 8.63
N PRO A 256 -13.56 -27.25 8.85
CA PRO A 256 -14.31 -26.08 9.33
C PRO A 256 -13.73 -25.44 10.60
N GLU A 257 -13.18 -26.24 11.51
CA GLU A 257 -12.62 -25.78 12.78
C GLU A 257 -11.38 -24.88 12.64
N ARG A 258 -10.67 -24.94 11.50
CA ARG A 258 -9.47 -24.13 11.23
C ARG A 258 -9.75 -22.84 10.48
N VAL A 259 -10.98 -22.66 10.01
CA VAL A 259 -11.35 -21.55 9.12
C VAL A 259 -11.11 -20.19 9.77
N LEU A 260 -11.41 -20.03 11.06
CA LEU A 260 -11.16 -18.77 11.77
C LEU A 260 -9.67 -18.42 11.81
N ASP A 261 -8.81 -19.37 12.17
CA ASP A 261 -7.35 -19.19 12.17
C ASP A 261 -6.82 -18.91 10.75
N MET A 262 -7.41 -19.53 9.73
CA MET A 262 -7.02 -19.31 8.34
C MET A 262 -7.41 -17.92 7.85
N ILE A 263 -8.62 -17.45 8.16
CA ILE A 263 -9.06 -16.08 7.87
C ILE A 263 -8.08 -15.08 8.51
N GLU A 264 -7.65 -15.37 9.73
CA GLU A 264 -6.69 -14.58 10.49
C GLU A 264 -5.35 -14.40 9.77
N GLN A 265 -4.77 -15.52 9.33
CA GLN A 265 -3.44 -15.59 8.73
C GLN A 265 -3.44 -15.14 7.27
N PHE A 266 -4.47 -15.52 6.53
CA PHE A 266 -4.54 -15.28 5.08
C PHE A 266 -5.18 -13.93 4.74
N ARG A 267 -6.11 -13.44 5.57
CA ARG A 267 -6.90 -12.21 5.36
C ARG A 267 -7.59 -12.19 3.98
N PRO A 268 -8.50 -13.14 3.72
CA PRO A 268 -9.18 -13.25 2.44
C PRO A 268 -10.08 -12.03 2.15
N ASP A 269 -10.19 -11.67 0.87
CA ASP A 269 -11.17 -10.71 0.35
C ASP A 269 -12.52 -11.37 0.03
N LEU A 270 -12.55 -12.70 -0.04
CA LEU A 270 -13.78 -13.50 -0.22
C LEU A 270 -13.58 -14.91 0.33
N ILE A 271 -14.66 -15.47 0.88
CA ILE A 271 -14.72 -16.87 1.29
C ILE A 271 -15.67 -17.61 0.33
N LEU A 272 -15.14 -18.58 -0.39
CA LEU A 272 -15.89 -19.52 -1.21
C LEU A 272 -16.12 -20.77 -0.37
N MET A 273 -17.36 -21.06 0.00
CA MET A 273 -17.65 -22.06 1.04
C MET A 273 -18.64 -23.09 0.55
N ASP A 274 -18.34 -24.37 0.74
CA ASP A 274 -19.33 -25.42 0.54
C ASP A 274 -20.47 -25.29 1.56
N MET A 275 -21.69 -25.44 1.07
CA MET A 275 -22.88 -25.46 1.89
C MET A 275 -22.95 -26.74 2.74
N TYR A 276 -22.47 -27.86 2.22
CA TYR A 276 -22.55 -29.16 2.88
C TYR A 276 -21.15 -29.68 3.18
N MET A 277 -20.76 -29.66 4.45
CA MET A 277 -19.48 -30.19 4.91
C MET A 277 -19.70 -31.15 6.09
N PRO A 278 -18.75 -32.06 6.35
CA PRO A 278 -18.73 -32.83 7.58
C PRO A 278 -18.69 -31.88 8.80
N GLN A 279 -19.25 -32.33 9.92
CA GLN A 279 -19.27 -31.63 11.22
C GLN A 279 -20.20 -30.41 11.33
N CYS A 280 -20.25 -29.51 10.35
CA CYS A 280 -21.19 -28.40 10.31
C CYS A 280 -21.56 -28.01 8.88
N SER A 281 -22.76 -27.46 8.70
CA SER A 281 -23.13 -26.82 7.43
C SER A 281 -22.35 -25.51 7.24
N GLY A 282 -22.11 -25.13 5.99
CA GLY A 282 -21.51 -23.84 5.69
C GLY A 282 -22.36 -22.67 6.21
N MET A 283 -23.69 -22.83 6.32
CA MET A 283 -24.56 -21.82 6.93
C MET A 283 -24.28 -21.62 8.43
N GLU A 284 -24.00 -22.69 9.16
CA GLU A 284 -23.60 -22.62 10.57
C GLU A 284 -22.22 -21.97 10.71
N LEU A 285 -21.27 -22.34 9.86
CA LEU A 285 -19.93 -21.75 9.86
C LEU A 285 -19.97 -20.25 9.51
N ALA A 286 -20.80 -19.84 8.54
CA ALA A 286 -21.02 -18.43 8.24
C ALA A 286 -21.52 -17.66 9.48
N LYS A 287 -22.48 -18.22 10.22
CA LYS A 287 -22.96 -17.60 11.48
C LYS A 287 -21.85 -17.48 12.52
N VAL A 288 -20.96 -18.47 12.62
CA VAL A 288 -19.78 -18.40 13.52
C VAL A 288 -18.84 -17.28 13.09
N ILE A 289 -18.55 -17.14 11.79
CA ILE A 289 -17.72 -16.05 11.25
C ILE A 289 -18.36 -14.69 11.58
N ARG A 290 -19.68 -14.54 11.38
CA ARG A 290 -20.42 -13.29 11.62
C ARG A 290 -20.53 -12.91 13.11
N GLN A 291 -20.25 -13.82 14.05
CA GLN A 291 -20.15 -13.45 15.47
C GLN A 291 -18.92 -12.58 15.76
N GLN A 292 -17.92 -12.59 14.89
CA GLN A 292 -16.73 -11.75 15.03
C GLN A 292 -16.94 -10.42 14.31
N ARG A 293 -17.04 -9.32 15.07
CA ARG A 293 -17.29 -7.97 14.55
C ARG A 293 -16.34 -7.55 13.43
N LEU A 294 -15.07 -7.97 13.46
CA LEU A 294 -14.07 -7.62 12.44
C LEU A 294 -14.20 -8.44 11.14
N LEU A 295 -14.95 -9.54 11.15
CA LEU A 295 -15.13 -10.44 10.00
C LEU A 295 -16.53 -10.32 9.36
N ASP A 296 -17.44 -9.55 9.97
CA ASP A 296 -18.82 -9.39 9.53
C ASP A 296 -18.94 -8.92 8.07
N GLY A 297 -17.98 -8.12 7.60
CA GLY A 297 -17.99 -7.58 6.24
C GLY A 297 -17.45 -8.51 5.14
N ILE A 298 -16.72 -9.58 5.45
CA ILE A 298 -16.06 -10.41 4.42
C ILE A 298 -17.13 -11.13 3.59
N PRO A 299 -17.13 -11.03 2.26
CA PRO A 299 -18.17 -11.64 1.45
C PRO A 299 -18.06 -13.16 1.46
N VAL A 300 -19.19 -13.84 1.61
CA VAL A 300 -19.29 -15.29 1.59
C VAL A 300 -20.11 -15.72 0.39
N VAL A 301 -19.52 -16.54 -0.49
CA VAL A 301 -20.20 -17.15 -1.64
C VAL A 301 -20.32 -18.64 -1.40
N PHE A 302 -21.55 -19.16 -1.44
CA PHE A 302 -21.78 -20.58 -1.23
C PHE A 302 -21.68 -21.38 -2.52
N LEU A 303 -21.03 -22.54 -2.43
CA LEU A 303 -21.09 -23.59 -3.43
C LEU A 303 -22.13 -24.63 -2.97
N SER A 304 -23.02 -25.06 -3.85
CA SER A 304 -24.03 -26.05 -3.45
C SER A 304 -24.65 -26.78 -4.63
N VAL A 305 -25.10 -28.01 -4.37
CA VAL A 305 -25.84 -28.84 -5.33
C VAL A 305 -27.35 -28.54 -5.34
N GLU A 306 -27.83 -27.72 -4.41
CA GLU A 306 -29.26 -27.46 -4.19
C GLU A 306 -29.83 -26.47 -5.20
N LYS A 307 -30.89 -26.90 -5.91
CA LYS A 307 -31.59 -26.08 -6.92
C LYS A 307 -32.91 -25.51 -6.42
N ARG A 308 -33.39 -25.92 -5.24
CA ARG A 308 -34.65 -25.44 -4.68
C ARG A 308 -34.52 -24.01 -4.18
N GLN A 309 -35.34 -23.13 -4.73
CA GLN A 309 -35.37 -21.69 -4.42
C GLN A 309 -35.59 -21.38 -2.93
N ALA A 310 -36.33 -22.22 -2.20
CA ALA A 310 -36.58 -22.04 -0.76
C ALA A 310 -35.29 -22.05 0.08
N VAL A 311 -34.38 -22.99 -0.21
CA VAL A 311 -33.11 -23.11 0.51
C VAL A 311 -32.16 -21.96 0.16
N GLN A 312 -32.19 -21.51 -1.10
CA GLN A 312 -31.43 -20.33 -1.53
C GLN A 312 -31.98 -19.04 -0.89
N LEU A 313 -33.30 -18.93 -0.70
CA LEU A 313 -33.94 -17.80 -0.01
C LEU A 313 -33.61 -17.77 1.49
N ASP A 314 -33.64 -18.91 2.17
CA ASP A 314 -33.23 -19.00 3.57
C ASP A 314 -31.76 -18.59 3.76
N ALA A 315 -30.91 -18.98 2.81
CA ALA A 315 -29.52 -18.54 2.79
C ALA A 315 -29.42 -17.00 2.67
N LEU A 316 -30.16 -16.37 1.75
CA LEU A 316 -30.14 -14.90 1.59
C LEU A 316 -30.49 -14.13 2.87
N THR A 317 -31.31 -14.69 3.77
CA THR A 317 -31.64 -14.05 5.05
C THR A 317 -30.45 -13.90 6.01
N LEU A 318 -29.34 -14.61 5.76
CA LEU A 318 -28.10 -14.53 6.55
C LEU A 318 -27.11 -13.45 6.07
N GLY A 319 -27.51 -12.59 5.13
CA GLY A 319 -26.63 -11.56 4.58
C GLY A 319 -25.54 -12.14 3.67
N ILE A 320 -25.90 -13.16 2.89
CA ILE A 320 -24.99 -13.86 1.96
C ILE A 320 -24.82 -13.05 0.68
N ASP A 321 -23.58 -13.00 0.19
CA ASP A 321 -23.21 -12.21 -0.98
C ASP A 321 -23.49 -12.92 -2.31
N GLY A 322 -23.53 -14.26 -2.32
CA GLY A 322 -23.86 -15.03 -3.50
C GLY A 322 -23.93 -16.53 -3.32
N PHE A 323 -24.36 -17.20 -4.38
CA PHE A 323 -24.47 -18.65 -4.44
C PHE A 323 -24.09 -19.12 -5.85
N LEU A 324 -23.39 -20.24 -5.93
CA LEU A 324 -22.97 -20.90 -7.16
C LEU A 324 -23.43 -22.35 -7.12
N THR A 325 -24.20 -22.77 -8.13
CA THR A 325 -24.73 -24.13 -8.20
C THR A 325 -23.69 -25.06 -8.81
N LYS A 326 -23.29 -26.12 -8.09
CA LYS A 326 -22.37 -27.15 -8.57
C LYS A 326 -23.06 -28.00 -9.68
N PRO A 327 -22.35 -28.37 -10.76
CA PRO A 327 -20.98 -27.99 -11.10
C PRO A 327 -20.91 -26.54 -11.60
N VAL A 328 -19.94 -25.79 -11.08
CA VAL A 328 -19.76 -24.37 -11.41
C VAL A 328 -18.92 -24.24 -12.67
N ALA A 329 -19.41 -23.49 -13.67
CA ALA A 329 -18.63 -23.19 -14.86
C ALA A 329 -17.45 -22.25 -14.52
N PRO A 330 -16.25 -22.43 -15.10
CA PRO A 330 -15.10 -21.58 -14.81
C PRO A 330 -15.37 -20.08 -14.99
N GLU A 331 -16.08 -19.70 -16.05
CA GLU A 331 -16.44 -18.31 -16.36
C GLU A 331 -17.34 -17.70 -15.28
N GLU A 332 -18.33 -18.45 -14.81
CA GLU A 332 -19.26 -18.02 -13.75
C GLU A 332 -18.53 -17.87 -12.41
N LEU A 333 -17.62 -18.80 -12.08
CA LEU A 333 -16.79 -18.74 -10.89
C LEU A 333 -15.93 -17.47 -10.90
N ILE A 334 -15.21 -17.23 -11.99
CA ILE A 334 -14.32 -16.08 -12.15
C ILE A 334 -15.10 -14.77 -11.96
N VAL A 335 -16.18 -14.57 -12.72
CA VAL A 335 -16.96 -13.33 -12.68
C VAL A 335 -17.57 -13.11 -11.29
N THR A 336 -18.14 -14.15 -10.68
CA THR A 336 -18.83 -14.05 -9.39
C THR A 336 -17.88 -13.75 -8.25
N VAL A 337 -16.74 -14.46 -8.18
CA VAL A 337 -15.76 -14.37 -7.10
C VAL A 337 -14.96 -13.08 -7.23
N ILE A 338 -14.37 -12.81 -8.40
CA ILE A 338 -13.47 -11.68 -8.58
C ILE A 338 -14.21 -10.36 -8.38
N ASN A 339 -15.40 -10.19 -8.95
CA ASN A 339 -16.15 -8.94 -8.82
C ASN A 339 -16.55 -8.66 -7.36
N ARG A 340 -16.96 -9.69 -6.61
CA ARG A 340 -17.30 -9.54 -5.18
C ARG A 340 -16.09 -9.25 -4.33
N ALA A 341 -15.00 -9.99 -4.53
CA ALA A 341 -13.74 -9.77 -3.81
C ALA A 341 -13.21 -8.35 -4.07
N ARG A 342 -13.22 -7.87 -5.33
CA ARG A 342 -12.84 -6.49 -5.68
C ARG A 342 -13.72 -5.47 -5.01
N ARG A 343 -15.05 -5.64 -5.10
CA ARG A 343 -16.01 -4.71 -4.51
C ARG A 343 -15.82 -4.62 -2.99
N TYR A 344 -15.65 -5.76 -2.32
CA TYR A 344 -15.37 -5.78 -0.90
C TYR A 344 -14.06 -5.08 -0.57
N ARG A 345 -12.97 -5.40 -1.26
CA ARG A 345 -11.67 -4.74 -1.06
C ARG A 345 -11.75 -3.22 -1.24
N LYS A 346 -12.49 -2.76 -2.24
CA LYS A 346 -12.77 -1.33 -2.49
C LYS A 346 -13.56 -0.69 -1.34
N LEU A 347 -14.67 -1.30 -0.93
CA LEU A 347 -15.48 -0.75 0.18
C LEU A 347 -14.69 -0.75 1.49
N ARG A 348 -13.90 -1.80 1.71
CA ARG A 348 -13.02 -1.95 2.85
C ARG A 348 -11.94 -0.86 2.86
N SER A 349 -11.33 -0.49 1.74
CA SER A 349 -10.28 0.55 1.75
C SER A 349 -10.76 1.90 2.28
N TYR A 350 -11.98 2.32 1.90
CA TYR A 350 -12.61 3.56 2.40
C TYR A 350 -12.84 3.54 3.91
N ILE A 351 -13.04 2.35 4.47
CA ILE A 351 -13.34 2.15 5.89
C ILE A 351 -12.05 1.95 6.68
N ILE A 352 -10.96 1.45 6.08
CA ILE A 352 -9.73 1.07 6.76
C ILE A 352 -8.70 2.20 6.85
N ASN A 353 -8.53 2.98 5.79
CA ASN A 353 -7.40 3.90 5.70
C ASN A 353 -7.80 5.34 6.02
N ASP A 354 -6.84 6.13 6.49
CA ASP A 354 -6.93 7.58 6.57
C ASP A 354 -6.78 8.19 5.16
N SER A 355 -7.71 9.07 4.79
CA SER A 355 -7.77 9.64 3.43
C SER A 355 -6.54 10.48 3.07
N LEU A 356 -5.91 11.16 4.02
CA LEU A 356 -4.76 12.01 3.73
C LEU A 356 -3.47 11.20 3.59
N THR A 357 -3.22 10.32 4.56
CA THR A 357 -1.91 9.65 4.73
C THR A 357 -1.86 8.23 4.14
N GLY A 358 -3.01 7.61 3.91
CA GLY A 358 -3.11 6.23 3.45
C GLY A 358 -2.63 5.18 4.43
N LEU A 359 -2.41 5.57 5.69
CA LEU A 359 -2.16 4.66 6.80
C LEU A 359 -3.49 4.11 7.32
N LEU A 360 -3.45 3.16 8.25
CA LEU A 360 -4.67 2.74 8.95
C LEU A 360 -5.31 3.95 9.64
N ASN A 361 -6.63 4.08 9.58
CA ASN A 361 -7.31 5.03 10.43
C ASN A 361 -7.37 4.54 11.88
N HIS A 362 -7.67 5.48 12.79
CA HIS A 362 -7.80 5.23 14.22
C HIS A 362 -8.60 3.96 14.57
N SER A 363 -9.80 3.82 13.99
CA SER A 363 -10.70 2.70 14.29
C SER A 363 -10.13 1.35 13.89
N HIS A 364 -9.48 1.25 12.73
CA HIS A 364 -8.88 0.00 12.27
C HIS A 364 -7.57 -0.33 12.96
N LEU A 365 -6.75 0.67 13.25
CA LEU A 365 -5.55 0.47 14.02
C LEU A 365 -5.88 -0.09 15.41
N HIS A 366 -6.91 0.45 16.07
CA HIS A 366 -7.35 -0.04 17.38
C HIS A 366 -7.85 -1.49 17.32
N GLY A 367 -8.67 -1.84 16.31
CA GLY A 367 -9.11 -3.23 16.12
C GLY A 367 -7.96 -4.20 15.85
N GLN A 368 -6.96 -3.78 15.07
CA GLN A 368 -5.77 -4.59 14.80
C GLN A 368 -4.85 -4.70 16.03
N LEU A 369 -4.79 -3.67 16.88
CA LEU A 369 -4.05 -3.69 18.14
C LEU A 369 -4.61 -4.76 19.09
N GLU A 370 -5.93 -4.78 19.30
CA GLU A 370 -6.61 -5.80 20.12
C GLU A 370 -6.26 -7.22 19.66
N TYR A 371 -6.36 -7.43 18.36
CA TYR A 371 -6.02 -8.70 17.74
C TYR A 371 -4.53 -9.06 17.91
N SER A 372 -3.63 -8.08 17.76
CA SER A 372 -2.18 -8.27 17.94
C SER A 372 -1.82 -8.62 19.39
N ILE A 373 -2.53 -8.05 20.37
CA ILE A 373 -2.39 -8.37 21.79
C ILE A 373 -2.77 -9.82 22.06
N GLN A 374 -3.92 -10.28 21.55
CA GLN A 374 -4.36 -11.67 21.73
C GLN A 374 -3.33 -12.65 21.18
N ARG A 375 -2.82 -12.38 19.97
CA ARG A 375 -1.78 -13.19 19.35
C ARG A 375 -0.47 -13.18 20.14
N ALA A 376 -0.01 -11.99 20.56
CA ALA A 376 1.20 -11.85 21.35
C ALA A 376 1.13 -12.65 22.67
N ARG A 377 -0.04 -12.65 23.34
CA ARG A 377 -0.30 -13.46 24.54
C ARG A 377 -0.25 -14.96 24.25
N ARG A 378 -0.93 -15.41 23.18
CA ARG A 378 -0.94 -16.81 22.76
C ARG A 378 0.47 -17.32 22.47
N ASP A 379 1.24 -16.53 21.73
CA ASP A 379 2.57 -16.91 21.23
C ASP A 379 3.69 -16.59 22.26
N GLN A 380 3.35 -16.01 23.41
CA GLN A 380 4.26 -15.51 24.44
C GLN A 380 5.36 -14.59 23.89
N ARG A 381 4.97 -13.67 23.00
CA ARG A 381 5.88 -12.70 22.36
C ARG A 381 5.64 -11.29 22.90
N PRO A 382 6.70 -10.46 22.97
CA PRO A 382 6.54 -9.07 23.37
C PRO A 382 5.77 -8.28 22.31
N LEU A 383 5.09 -7.22 22.74
CA LEU A 383 4.42 -6.27 21.87
C LEU A 383 4.56 -4.88 22.49
N SER A 384 4.87 -3.89 21.67
CA SER A 384 4.94 -2.49 22.09
C SER A 384 4.03 -1.61 21.23
N LEU A 385 3.51 -0.54 21.84
CA LEU A 385 2.73 0.50 21.18
C LEU A 385 3.47 1.83 21.35
N ALA A 386 3.74 2.51 20.24
CA ALA A 386 4.28 3.86 20.22
C ALA A 386 3.21 4.84 19.75
N MET A 387 2.98 5.91 20.53
CA MET A 387 2.18 7.07 20.15
C MET A 387 3.12 8.21 19.78
N LEU A 388 2.91 8.82 18.62
CA LEU A 388 3.76 9.84 18.02
C LEU A 388 2.93 11.09 17.73
N ASP A 389 3.53 12.26 17.94
CA ASP A 389 2.92 13.55 17.59
C ASP A 389 3.95 14.56 17.07
N LEU A 390 3.58 15.30 16.03
CA LEU A 390 4.42 16.33 15.42
C LEU A 390 4.55 17.57 16.30
N ASP A 391 5.79 17.93 16.64
CA ASP A 391 6.07 19.01 17.56
C ASP A 391 5.69 20.38 16.97
N PHE A 392 4.77 21.11 17.60
CA PHE A 392 4.36 22.45 17.12
C PHE A 392 3.72 22.46 15.72
N PHE A 393 3.03 21.39 15.33
CA PHE A 393 2.38 21.29 14.02
C PHE A 393 1.43 22.46 13.70
N LYS A 394 0.69 22.96 14.70
CA LYS A 394 -0.13 24.17 14.55
C LYS A 394 0.67 25.39 14.06
N THR A 395 1.89 25.59 14.56
CA THR A 395 2.77 26.69 14.13
C THR A 395 3.15 26.57 12.65
N ILE A 396 3.33 25.34 12.15
CA ILE A 396 3.59 25.09 10.73
C ILE A 396 2.39 25.50 9.89
N ASN A 397 1.17 25.08 10.28
CA ASN A 397 -0.05 25.49 9.58
C ASN A 397 -0.25 27.02 9.61
N ASP A 398 0.02 27.65 10.74
CA ASP A 398 -0.14 29.09 10.91
C ASP A 398 0.92 29.88 10.12
N SER A 399 2.12 29.32 9.91
CA SER A 399 3.25 29.99 9.24
C SER A 399 3.33 29.72 7.74
N HIS A 400 3.00 28.50 7.30
CA HIS A 400 3.17 28.02 5.93
C HIS A 400 1.86 27.59 5.26
N GLY A 401 0.73 27.71 5.97
CA GLY A 401 -0.59 27.32 5.51
C GLY A 401 -0.89 25.84 5.68
N HIS A 402 -2.19 25.51 5.68
CA HIS A 402 -2.67 24.13 5.77
C HIS A 402 -2.11 23.17 4.70
N PRO A 403 -1.91 23.57 3.41
CA PRO A 403 -1.32 22.68 2.42
C PRO A 403 0.09 22.18 2.78
N ALA A 404 0.91 23.02 3.39
CA ALA A 404 2.26 22.64 3.84
C ALA A 404 2.21 21.66 5.03
N GLY A 405 1.24 21.84 5.95
CA GLY A 405 1.00 20.89 7.02
C GLY A 405 0.51 19.53 6.51
N ASP A 406 -0.39 19.51 5.53
CA ASP A 406 -0.85 18.29 4.88
C ASP A 406 0.31 17.56 4.18
N GLU A 407 1.19 18.28 3.49
CA GLU A 407 2.39 17.71 2.86
C GLU A 407 3.33 17.09 3.90
N LEU A 408 3.54 17.76 5.03
CA LEU A 408 4.34 17.26 6.15
C LEU A 408 3.78 15.95 6.72
N LEU A 409 2.47 15.85 6.94
CA LEU A 409 1.81 14.63 7.42
C LEU A 409 2.00 13.47 6.45
N ILE A 410 1.90 13.75 5.17
CA ILE A 410 2.08 12.78 4.09
C ILE A 410 3.55 12.33 4.00
N ASN A 411 4.50 13.25 4.13
CA ASN A 411 5.93 12.92 4.15
C ASN A 411 6.29 12.05 5.36
N LEU A 412 5.73 12.34 6.54
CA LEU A 412 5.88 11.49 7.72
C LEU A 412 5.29 10.09 7.49
N ALA A 413 4.12 9.98 6.86
CA ALA A 413 3.52 8.69 6.56
C ALA A 413 4.38 7.82 5.63
N ARG A 414 4.98 8.41 4.57
CA ARG A 414 5.95 7.69 3.71
C ARG A 414 7.15 7.23 4.50
N PHE A 415 7.73 8.17 5.25
CA PHE A 415 8.92 7.91 6.04
C PHE A 415 8.71 6.73 7.00
N LEU A 416 7.58 6.69 7.71
CA LEU A 416 7.25 5.58 8.60
C LEU A 416 7.05 4.26 7.82
N LYS A 417 6.29 4.26 6.72
CA LYS A 417 6.08 3.05 5.89
C LYS A 417 7.37 2.47 5.33
N GLU A 418 8.32 3.32 4.93
CA GLU A 418 9.61 2.88 4.37
C GLU A 418 10.59 2.33 5.41
N ARG A 419 10.44 2.78 6.67
CA ARG A 419 11.37 2.43 7.75
C ARG A 419 10.87 1.30 8.65
N LEU A 420 9.56 1.09 8.71
CA LEU A 420 8.92 0.02 9.47
C LEU A 420 8.84 -1.28 8.67
N ARG A 421 8.67 -2.40 9.36
CA ARG A 421 8.53 -3.73 8.74
C ARG A 421 7.09 -3.93 8.26
N SER A 422 6.88 -4.87 7.33
CA SER A 422 5.52 -5.25 6.90
C SER A 422 4.67 -5.85 8.03
N SER A 423 5.30 -6.39 9.08
CA SER A 423 4.63 -6.88 10.28
C SER A 423 4.17 -5.75 11.22
N ASP A 424 4.75 -4.56 11.10
CA ASP A 424 4.45 -3.44 11.97
C ASP A 424 3.20 -2.72 11.44
N LEU A 425 2.34 -2.28 12.35
CA LEU A 425 1.11 -1.60 11.97
C LEU A 425 1.29 -0.11 12.25
N VAL A 426 1.03 0.72 11.25
CA VAL A 426 1.08 2.17 11.39
C VAL A 426 -0.26 2.77 10.99
N GLY A 427 -0.76 3.68 11.82
CA GLY A 427 -2.02 4.37 11.58
C GLY A 427 -1.99 5.82 12.03
N ARG A 428 -2.80 6.64 11.38
CA ARG A 428 -3.07 8.02 11.83
C ARG A 428 -4.14 7.96 12.91
N TYR A 429 -3.74 8.33 14.13
CA TYR A 429 -4.57 8.24 15.33
C TYR A 429 -5.45 9.49 15.49
N GLY A 430 -4.92 10.66 15.13
CA GLY A 430 -5.57 11.96 15.24
C GLY A 430 -5.13 12.92 14.14
N GLY A 431 -5.34 14.23 14.33
CA GLY A 431 -5.00 15.24 13.33
C GLY A 431 -3.50 15.25 12.99
N GLU A 432 -2.64 15.33 14.01
CA GLU A 432 -1.18 15.34 13.89
C GLU A 432 -0.52 14.14 14.61
N GLU A 433 -1.34 13.18 15.02
CA GLU A 433 -0.98 12.06 15.87
C GLU A 433 -0.99 10.74 15.09
N PHE A 434 0.02 9.91 15.34
CA PHE A 434 0.21 8.61 14.71
C PHE A 434 0.44 7.56 15.78
N ALA A 435 -0.02 6.34 15.53
CA ALA A 435 0.25 5.20 16.40
C ALA A 435 0.86 4.05 15.62
N ILE A 436 1.83 3.40 16.25
CA ILE A 436 2.60 2.30 15.68
C ILE A 436 2.53 1.10 16.63
N VAL A 437 1.99 -0.02 16.13
CA VAL A 437 2.01 -1.31 16.83
C VAL A 437 3.23 -2.08 16.34
N LEU A 438 4.08 -2.52 17.28
CA LEU A 438 5.33 -3.24 17.01
C LEU A 438 5.24 -4.66 17.59
N PRO A 439 4.72 -5.64 16.82
CA PRO A 439 4.68 -7.03 17.25
C PRO A 439 6.09 -7.59 17.45
N SER A 440 6.23 -8.55 18.37
CA SER A 440 7.51 -9.21 18.66
C SER A 440 8.64 -8.24 19.03
N THR A 441 8.30 -7.09 19.62
CA THR A 441 9.23 -6.02 19.97
C THR A 441 9.01 -5.58 21.41
N ASN A 442 10.06 -5.61 22.24
CA ASN A 442 10.00 -5.15 23.63
C ASN A 442 10.22 -3.63 23.76
N GLN A 443 10.03 -3.09 24.97
CA GLN A 443 10.11 -1.65 25.23
C GLN A 443 11.46 -1.02 24.82
N THR A 444 12.58 -1.69 25.13
CA THR A 444 13.93 -1.19 24.80
C THR A 444 14.14 -1.12 23.28
N GLN A 445 13.78 -2.19 22.57
CA GLN A 445 13.87 -2.25 21.11
C GLN A 445 12.97 -1.22 20.44
N ALA A 446 11.75 -1.04 20.95
CA ALA A 446 10.82 -0.03 20.47
C ALA A 446 11.40 1.38 20.67
N ARG A 447 12.02 1.66 21.84
CA ARG A 447 12.68 2.93 22.13
C ARG A 447 13.82 3.23 21.16
N GLU A 448 14.70 2.26 20.93
CA GLU A 448 15.83 2.40 20.00
C GLU A 448 15.35 2.67 18.57
N LEU A 449 14.38 1.90 18.09
CA LEU A 449 13.77 2.10 16.78
C LEU A 449 13.16 3.49 16.65
N MET A 450 12.29 3.87 17.59
CA MET A 450 11.60 5.15 17.54
C MET A 450 12.54 6.35 17.68
N ASP A 451 13.61 6.25 18.47
CA ASP A 451 14.59 7.33 18.57
C ASP A 451 15.42 7.47 17.29
N GLN A 452 15.78 6.36 16.64
CA GLN A 452 16.41 6.40 15.31
C GLN A 452 15.50 7.08 14.28
N LEU A 453 14.21 6.70 14.23
CA LEU A 453 13.24 7.32 13.32
C LEU A 453 13.12 8.83 13.58
N ARG A 454 13.10 9.24 14.85
CA ARG A 454 13.03 10.64 15.25
C ARG A 454 14.25 11.43 14.77
N GLN A 455 15.45 10.89 14.97
CA GLN A 455 16.69 11.51 14.55
C GLN A 455 16.75 11.63 13.03
N ASP A 456 16.46 10.55 12.30
CA ASP A 456 16.43 10.52 10.84
C ASP A 456 15.43 11.56 10.28
N PHE A 457 14.20 11.59 10.80
CA PHE A 457 13.17 12.52 10.34
C PHE A 457 13.55 13.98 10.58
N SER A 458 14.20 14.28 11.72
CA SER A 458 14.63 15.64 12.06
C SER A 458 15.64 16.25 11.08
N GLN A 459 16.32 15.42 10.29
CA GLN A 459 17.28 15.88 9.28
C GLN A 459 16.65 16.12 7.91
N ILE A 460 15.40 15.67 7.70
CA ILE A 460 14.70 15.85 6.43
C ILE A 460 14.23 17.30 6.30
N GLN A 461 14.72 17.99 5.28
CA GLN A 461 14.19 19.30 4.88
C GLN A 461 12.83 19.13 4.20
N GLN A 462 11.84 19.79 4.77
CA GLN A 462 10.50 19.92 4.21
C GLN A 462 10.46 21.17 3.35
N ARG A 463 9.86 21.07 2.17
CA ARG A 463 9.68 22.20 1.26
C ARG A 463 8.37 22.89 1.58
N ALA A 464 8.37 24.22 1.55
CA ALA A 464 7.15 25.03 1.58
C ALA A 464 7.32 26.24 0.65
N PRO A 465 6.22 26.85 0.17
CA PRO A 465 6.27 28.03 -0.70
C PRO A 465 7.09 29.19 -0.12
N ASP A 466 7.05 29.35 1.20
CA ASP A 466 7.71 30.46 1.92
C ASP A 466 9.11 30.11 2.46
N GLY A 467 9.65 28.93 2.10
CA GLY A 467 11.00 28.48 2.44
C GLY A 467 11.05 27.09 3.08
N ASP A 468 12.23 26.46 3.01
CA ASP A 468 12.45 25.13 3.58
C ASP A 468 12.50 25.17 5.11
N PHE A 469 11.92 24.16 5.75
CA PHE A 469 11.93 24.01 7.20
C PHE A 469 12.27 22.58 7.62
N ARG A 470 12.58 22.38 8.90
CA ARG A 470 12.79 21.06 9.50
C ARG A 470 11.76 20.85 10.59
N GLN A 471 11.40 19.60 10.79
CA GLN A 471 10.35 19.22 11.70
C GLN A 471 10.77 18.07 12.59
N THR A 472 10.31 18.09 13.85
CA THR A 472 10.53 17.01 14.81
C THR A 472 9.20 16.42 15.27
N PHE A 473 9.27 15.25 15.89
CA PHE A 473 8.14 14.65 16.59
C PHE A 473 8.58 14.11 17.95
N SER A 474 7.61 13.99 18.84
CA SER A 474 7.76 13.37 20.15
C SER A 474 7.06 12.01 20.16
N VAL A 475 7.56 11.08 20.99
CA VAL A 475 7.02 9.71 21.07
C VAL A 475 6.84 9.28 22.52
N GLY A 476 5.71 8.65 22.82
CA GLY A 476 5.46 7.90 24.04
C GLY A 476 5.31 6.41 23.74
N ILE A 477 5.96 5.55 24.53
CA ILE A 477 5.93 4.10 24.33
C ILE A 477 5.37 3.39 25.56
N SER A 478 4.51 2.40 25.29
CA SER A 478 4.03 1.41 26.25
C SER A 478 4.28 0.01 25.70
N SER A 479 4.26 -0.99 26.58
CA SER A 479 4.53 -2.37 26.21
C SER A 479 3.58 -3.33 26.94
N LEU A 480 3.31 -4.48 26.33
CA LEU A 480 2.30 -5.42 26.83
C LEU A 480 2.70 -6.06 28.18
N ASP A 481 3.97 -5.96 28.56
CA ASP A 481 4.48 -6.35 29.88
C ASP A 481 4.01 -5.41 31.02
N THR A 482 3.73 -4.14 30.69
CA THR A 482 3.33 -3.09 31.63
C THR A 482 1.84 -2.79 31.59
N ALA A 483 1.10 -3.35 30.62
CA ALA A 483 -0.33 -3.10 30.41
C ALA A 483 -1.15 -4.39 30.22
N GLY A 484 -2.30 -4.47 30.90
CA GLY A 484 -3.21 -5.61 30.91
C GLY A 484 -4.29 -5.58 29.81
N SER A 485 -4.40 -4.50 29.04
CA SER A 485 -5.42 -4.34 27.99
C SER A 485 -4.97 -3.36 26.90
N SER A 486 -5.68 -3.34 25.76
CA SER A 486 -5.41 -2.35 24.70
C SER A 486 -5.63 -0.91 25.19
N THR A 487 -6.65 -0.71 26.04
CA THR A 487 -7.00 0.58 26.61
C THR A 487 -5.89 1.09 27.53
N GLU A 488 -5.32 0.21 28.36
CA GLU A 488 -4.18 0.55 29.21
C GLU A 488 -2.92 0.82 28.39
N LEU A 489 -2.64 0.04 27.34
CA LEU A 489 -1.52 0.30 26.42
C LEU A 489 -1.62 1.71 25.82
N VAL A 490 -2.78 2.03 25.24
CA VAL A 490 -3.01 3.35 24.63
C VAL A 490 -2.86 4.46 25.67
N GLN A 491 -3.46 4.30 26.86
CA GLN A 491 -3.37 5.30 27.91
C GLN A 491 -1.92 5.52 28.37
N GLN A 492 -1.16 4.46 28.61
CA GLN A 492 0.23 4.58 29.03
C GLN A 492 1.11 5.21 27.95
N ALA A 493 0.92 4.86 26.68
CA ALA A 493 1.66 5.46 25.57
C ALA A 493 1.35 6.96 25.44
N ASP A 494 0.09 7.36 25.61
CA ASP A 494 -0.33 8.75 25.60
C ASP A 494 0.25 9.55 26.80
N GLU A 495 0.24 8.96 27.99
CA GLU A 495 0.88 9.56 29.18
C GLU A 495 2.39 9.77 28.96
N MET A 496 3.07 8.83 28.31
CA MET A 496 4.49 8.99 27.97
C MET A 496 4.69 10.06 26.89
N LEU A 497 3.81 10.14 25.90
CA LEU A 497 3.87 11.16 24.86
C LEU A 497 3.67 12.56 25.45
N TYR A 498 2.71 12.70 26.38
CA TYR A 498 2.52 13.92 27.15
C TYR A 498 3.78 14.31 27.92
N ARG A 499 4.46 13.36 28.58
CA ARG A 499 5.75 13.61 29.24
C ARG A 499 6.83 14.04 28.23
N ALA A 500 6.88 13.43 27.05
CA ALA A 500 7.84 13.80 26.02
C ALA A 500 7.66 15.26 25.59
N LYS A 501 6.40 15.69 25.39
CA LYS A 501 6.07 17.09 25.08
C LYS A 501 6.40 18.04 26.24
N ALA A 502 6.10 17.65 27.48
CA ALA A 502 6.37 18.46 28.67
C ALA A 502 7.88 18.61 28.95
N ASN A 503 8.68 17.58 28.68
CA ASN A 503 10.12 17.56 28.91
C ASN A 503 10.94 18.25 27.81
N GLY A 504 10.30 19.01 26.92
CA GLY A 504 10.99 19.79 25.89
C GLY A 504 10.94 19.20 24.49
N ARG A 505 10.03 18.24 24.24
CA ARG A 505 9.75 17.67 22.90
C ARG A 505 10.96 16.98 22.27
N ASN A 506 10.82 16.59 20.99
CA ASN A 506 11.84 15.93 20.19
C ASN A 506 12.55 14.80 20.94
N ARG A 507 11.77 13.92 21.56
CA ARG A 507 12.29 12.82 22.39
C ARG A 507 11.33 11.64 22.44
N VAL A 508 11.86 10.52 22.93
CA VAL A 508 11.12 9.30 23.22
C VAL A 508 11.07 9.10 24.73
N GLU A 509 9.85 8.98 25.27
CA GLU A 509 9.60 8.62 26.66
C GLU A 509 8.95 7.23 26.73
N THR A 510 9.25 6.51 27.81
CA THR A 510 8.78 5.14 28.03
C THR A 510 8.41 4.95 29.49
N MET A 511 7.57 3.95 29.80
CA MET A 511 7.25 3.62 31.19
C MET A 511 8.53 3.33 32.02
N PRO A 512 8.58 3.73 33.30
CA PRO A 512 9.68 3.35 34.18
C PRO A 512 9.72 1.83 34.33
N GLY A 513 10.90 1.23 34.17
CA GLY A 513 11.13 -0.22 34.30
C GLY A 513 11.26 -0.70 35.73
#